data_AF-H0ES77-F1
#
_entry.id   AF-H0ES77-F1
#
_cell.length_a   1.000
_cell.length_b   1.000
_cell.length_c   1.000
_cell.angle_alpha   90.00
_cell.angle_beta   90.00
_cell.angle_gamma   90.00
#
_symmetry.space_group_name_H-M   'P 1'
#
loop_
_entity.id
_entity.type
_entity.pdbx_description
1 polymer ?
#
loop_
_entity_poly.entity_id
_entity_poly.type
_entity_poly.pdbx_seq_one_letter_code
_entity_poly.pdbx_strand_id
1 'polypeptide(L)'
;MRFSLLTLPILGVTCLNDAFDTREATISGVHTALFTGLSTCTEIISSFISRIDTYNPTINAIISLNPSALSLAAELDARLAAGNATGSLFCIPILLKDNYDAVGMNTTAGCLDLAGNQPTKDAPAVKAFKDAGAIILGKANLHELALEGISVSSLGGQTINPYDHTRTPGGSSGGTGASIAASFAVFGTGTDTVNSLRSPASANSLFSLSSLIP
;
A
#
# COMPACT_ATOMS: atom_id res chain seq x y z
N MET A 1 35.44 -31.19 51.95
CA MET A 1 34.26 -30.57 51.32
C MET A 1 34.70 -29.90 50.03
N ARG A 2 34.40 -30.48 48.87
CA ARG A 2 34.69 -29.90 47.54
C ARG A 2 33.45 -29.12 47.09
N PHE A 3 33.58 -27.81 46.91
CA PHE A 3 32.54 -26.97 46.29
C PHE A 3 32.67 -27.08 44.76
N SER A 4 31.65 -27.64 44.13
CA SER A 4 31.52 -27.68 42.67
C SER A 4 30.83 -26.39 42.23
N LEU A 5 31.54 -25.49 41.54
CA LEU A 5 30.92 -24.35 40.87
C LEU A 5 30.17 -24.85 39.63
N LEU A 6 28.84 -24.78 39.66
CA LEU A 6 28.01 -24.90 38.46
C LEU A 6 28.09 -23.58 37.69
N THR A 7 28.73 -23.58 36.53
CA THR A 7 28.63 -22.50 35.55
C THR A 7 27.28 -22.59 34.85
N LEU A 8 26.41 -21.59 35.05
CA LEU A 8 25.17 -21.44 34.29
C LEU A 8 25.50 -21.10 32.83
N PRO A 9 24.84 -21.73 31.83
CA PRO A 9 24.99 -21.30 30.45
C PRO A 9 24.28 -19.96 30.27
N ILE A 10 25.00 -18.99 29.70
CA ILE A 10 24.39 -17.75 29.19
C ILE A 10 23.52 -18.17 28.01
N LEU A 11 22.20 -18.17 28.18
CA LEU A 11 21.28 -18.24 27.05
C LEU A 11 21.57 -17.02 26.17
N GLY A 12 22.14 -17.26 25.00
CA GLY A 12 22.20 -16.25 23.95
C GLY A 12 20.78 -15.79 23.66
N VAL A 13 20.54 -14.49 23.85
CA VAL A 13 19.36 -13.83 23.29
C VAL A 13 19.53 -13.97 21.78
N THR A 14 18.82 -14.92 21.18
CA THR A 14 18.57 -14.90 19.75
C THR A 14 17.75 -13.64 19.51
N CYS A 15 18.39 -12.60 18.94
CA CYS A 15 17.66 -11.51 18.31
C CYS A 15 16.84 -12.13 17.18
N LEU A 16 15.60 -12.50 17.47
CA LEU A 16 14.60 -12.63 16.42
C LEU A 16 14.53 -11.25 15.79
N ASN A 17 15.05 -11.14 14.58
CA ASN A 17 14.84 -9.99 13.73
C ASN A 17 13.33 -10.00 13.43
N ASP A 18 12.53 -9.38 14.31
CA ASP A 18 11.10 -9.29 14.08
C ASP A 18 10.92 -8.48 12.80
N ALA A 19 10.47 -9.15 11.74
CA ALA A 19 10.15 -8.52 10.48
C ALA A 19 9.13 -7.40 10.71
N PHE A 20 9.26 -6.29 9.97
CA PHE A 20 8.34 -5.16 10.06
C PHE A 20 6.88 -5.63 9.97
N ASP A 21 6.06 -5.28 10.98
CA ASP A 21 4.65 -5.61 10.98
C ASP A 21 3.88 -4.60 10.13
N THR A 22 3.29 -5.09 9.04
CA THR A 22 2.50 -4.29 8.11
C THR A 22 1.11 -3.94 8.62
N ARG A 23 0.59 -4.69 9.59
CA ARG A 23 -0.79 -4.53 10.08
C ARG A 23 -0.95 -3.17 10.75
N GLU A 24 -1.91 -2.38 10.28
CA GLU A 24 -2.22 -1.05 10.82
C GLU A 24 -1.00 -0.11 10.88
N ALA A 25 -0.01 -0.34 10.01
CA ALA A 25 1.20 0.46 9.97
C ALA A 25 0.88 1.92 9.64
N THR A 26 1.43 2.84 10.43
CA THR A 26 1.28 4.29 10.22
C THR A 26 2.53 4.88 9.56
N ILE A 27 2.39 6.08 8.99
CA ILE A 27 3.54 6.84 8.48
C ILE A 27 4.63 6.98 9.55
N SER A 28 4.24 7.31 10.78
CA SER A 28 5.20 7.43 11.89
C SER A 28 5.85 6.08 12.23
N GLY A 29 5.08 4.98 12.21
CA GLY A 29 5.61 3.64 12.49
C GLY A 29 6.65 3.20 11.46
N VAL A 30 6.38 3.42 10.18
CA VAL A 30 7.33 3.16 9.08
C VAL A 30 8.59 4.01 9.27
N HIS A 31 8.45 5.31 9.48
CA HIS A 31 9.61 6.19 9.71
C HIS A 31 10.41 5.82 10.96
N THR A 32 9.76 5.45 12.06
CA THR A 32 10.44 4.97 13.27
C THR A 32 11.26 3.73 12.95
N ALA A 33 10.68 2.72 12.28
CA ALA A 33 11.40 1.51 11.92
C ALA A 33 12.62 1.82 11.02
N LEU A 34 12.43 2.71 10.05
CA LEU A 34 13.46 3.09 9.09
C LEU A 34 14.61 3.88 9.73
N PHE A 35 14.30 4.96 10.44
CA PHE A 35 15.32 5.88 10.97
C PHE A 35 16.03 5.38 12.22
N THR A 36 15.47 4.39 12.92
CA THR A 36 16.15 3.70 14.03
C THR A 36 16.97 2.50 13.56
N GLY A 37 16.88 2.13 12.28
CA GLY A 37 17.57 0.97 11.71
C GLY A 37 16.95 -0.37 12.11
N LEU A 38 15.70 -0.38 12.60
CA LEU A 38 14.96 -1.63 12.86
C LEU A 38 14.58 -2.36 11.58
N SER A 39 14.39 -1.63 10.47
CA SER A 39 14.14 -2.21 9.15
C SER A 39 14.66 -1.29 8.06
N THR A 40 15.06 -1.88 6.94
CA THR A 40 15.37 -1.17 5.69
C THR A 40 14.09 -0.87 4.91
N CYS A 41 14.17 0.10 3.99
CA CYS A 41 13.08 0.40 3.09
C CYS A 41 12.71 -0.82 2.24
N THR A 42 13.71 -1.55 1.74
CA THR A 42 13.50 -2.79 0.98
C THR A 42 12.74 -3.84 1.79
N GLU A 43 13.07 -4.06 3.06
CA GLU A 43 12.35 -4.99 3.94
C GLU A 43 10.90 -4.54 4.19
N ILE A 44 10.69 -3.24 4.44
CA ILE A 44 9.35 -2.68 4.64
C ILE A 44 8.50 -2.89 3.38
N ILE A 45 8.98 -2.49 2.20
CA ILE A 45 8.24 -2.66 0.95
C ILE A 45 8.00 -4.14 0.63
N SER A 46 9.00 -5.01 0.84
CA SER A 46 8.86 -6.45 0.64
C SER A 46 7.78 -7.07 1.53
N SER A 47 7.65 -6.60 2.78
CA SER A 47 6.63 -7.09 3.71
C SER A 47 5.21 -6.77 3.23
N PHE A 48 4.97 -5.59 2.65
CA PHE A 48 3.68 -5.22 2.06
C PHE A 48 3.38 -6.02 0.80
N ILE A 49 4.36 -6.21 -0.09
CA ILE A 49 4.18 -7.02 -1.30
C ILE A 49 3.84 -8.47 -0.92
N SER A 50 4.58 -9.07 0.02
CA SER A 50 4.31 -10.43 0.51
C SER A 50 2.89 -10.56 1.08
N ARG A 51 2.41 -9.53 1.77
CA ARG A 51 1.03 -9.49 2.28
C ARG A 51 0.01 -9.39 1.15
N ILE A 52 0.24 -8.56 0.13
CA ILE A 52 -0.61 -8.49 -1.06
C ILE A 52 -0.68 -9.86 -1.74
N ASP A 53 0.47 -10.50 -1.98
CA ASP A 53 0.52 -11.82 -2.63
C ASP A 53 -0.27 -12.89 -1.85
N THR A 54 -0.26 -12.80 -0.53
CA THR A 54 -0.95 -13.75 0.35
C THR A 54 -2.48 -13.57 0.33
N TYR A 55 -2.98 -12.34 0.42
CA TYR A 55 -4.40 -12.08 0.70
C TYR A 55 -5.17 -11.48 -0.47
N ASN A 56 -4.50 -10.86 -1.45
CA ASN A 56 -5.18 -10.33 -2.63
C ASN A 56 -5.88 -11.39 -3.48
N PRO A 57 -5.43 -12.66 -3.58
CA PRO A 57 -6.19 -13.69 -4.29
C PRO A 57 -7.63 -13.88 -3.77
N THR A 58 -7.89 -13.58 -2.49
CA THR A 58 -9.23 -13.65 -1.90
C THR A 58 -9.98 -12.33 -1.89
N ILE A 59 -9.26 -11.20 -1.78
CA ILE A 59 -9.84 -9.86 -1.65
C ILE A 59 -10.03 -9.19 -3.02
N ASN A 60 -9.14 -9.49 -3.97
CA ASN A 60 -9.16 -9.01 -5.34
C ASN A 60 -9.24 -7.47 -5.46
N ALA A 61 -8.44 -6.79 -4.63
CA ALA A 61 -8.39 -5.34 -4.50
C ALA A 61 -7.31 -4.68 -5.37
N ILE A 62 -6.36 -5.44 -5.93
CA ILE A 62 -5.23 -4.92 -6.72
C ILE A 62 -5.34 -5.37 -8.18
N ILE A 63 -5.27 -4.42 -9.12
CA ILE A 63 -5.22 -4.69 -10.57
C ILE A 63 -3.80 -5.00 -11.03
N SER A 64 -2.83 -4.17 -10.61
CA SER A 64 -1.42 -4.35 -10.98
C SER A 64 -0.48 -3.87 -9.89
N LEU A 65 0.68 -4.52 -9.80
CA LEU A 65 1.79 -4.08 -8.95
C LEU A 65 2.80 -3.29 -9.77
N ASN A 66 3.46 -2.33 -9.12
CA ASN A 66 4.54 -1.57 -9.72
C ASN A 66 5.81 -2.44 -9.81
N PRO A 67 6.28 -2.81 -11.00
CA PRO A 67 7.44 -3.68 -11.15
C PRO A 67 8.74 -3.06 -10.60
N SER A 68 8.78 -1.73 -10.45
CA SER A 68 9.93 -0.99 -9.94
C SER A 68 9.88 -0.73 -8.43
N ALA A 69 8.86 -1.22 -7.70
CA ALA A 69 8.68 -0.89 -6.28
C ALA A 69 9.92 -1.27 -5.42
N LEU A 70 10.47 -2.47 -5.63
CA LEU A 70 11.64 -2.94 -4.86
C LEU A 70 12.94 -2.25 -5.29
N SER A 71 13.12 -1.93 -6.57
CA SER A 71 14.31 -1.18 -7.02
C SER A 71 14.29 0.24 -6.47
N LEU A 72 13.12 0.89 -6.45
CA LEU A 72 12.94 2.20 -5.81
C LEU A 72 13.22 2.13 -4.30
N ALA A 73 12.79 1.07 -3.61
CA ALA A 73 13.09 0.87 -2.20
C ALA A 73 14.61 0.78 -1.93
N ALA A 74 15.33 0.01 -2.76
CA ALA A 74 16.78 -0.10 -2.67
C ALA A 74 17.50 1.24 -2.95
N GLU A 75 16.98 2.07 -3.87
CA GLU A 75 17.50 3.42 -4.08
C GLU A 75 17.29 4.32 -2.84
N LEU A 76 16.14 4.20 -2.16
CA LEU A 76 15.89 4.94 -0.92
C LEU A 76 16.79 4.47 0.23
N ASP A 77 17.07 3.17 0.33
CA ASP A 77 18.05 2.64 1.29
C ASP A 77 19.44 3.25 1.07
N ALA A 78 19.89 3.32 -0.19
CA ALA A 78 21.17 3.95 -0.53
C ALA A 78 21.19 5.46 -0.19
N ARG A 79 20.09 6.18 -0.43
CA ARG A 79 19.96 7.59 -0.05
C ARG A 79 19.98 7.78 1.46
N LEU A 80 19.30 6.92 2.21
CA LEU A 80 19.29 6.95 3.67
C LEU A 80 20.70 6.72 4.22
N ALA A 81 21.42 5.73 3.71
CA ALA A 81 22.81 5.46 4.10
C ALA A 81 23.76 6.63 3.77
N ALA A 82 23.48 7.39 2.70
CA ALA A 82 24.20 8.60 2.34
C ALA A 82 23.77 9.85 3.14
N GLY A 83 22.84 9.73 4.08
CA GLY A 83 22.32 10.87 4.87
C GLY A 83 21.40 11.80 4.08
N ASN A 84 20.85 11.36 2.96
CA ASN A 84 20.00 12.15 2.06
C ASN A 84 18.54 11.64 2.04
N ALA A 85 17.99 11.36 3.20
CA ALA A 85 16.57 11.04 3.34
C ALA A 85 15.75 12.33 3.40
N THR A 86 15.00 12.62 2.34
CA THR A 86 14.19 13.85 2.21
C THR A 86 12.75 13.53 1.83
N GLY A 87 11.82 14.39 2.26
CA GLY A 87 10.39 14.25 1.96
C GLY A 87 9.58 13.69 3.12
N SER A 88 8.33 14.15 3.22
CA SER A 88 7.41 13.78 4.32
C SER A 88 6.83 12.38 4.20
N LEU A 89 7.02 11.71 3.06
CA LEU A 89 6.54 10.36 2.78
C LEU A 89 7.69 9.41 2.39
N PHE A 90 8.91 9.69 2.85
CA PHE A 90 10.08 8.89 2.52
C PHE A 90 9.86 7.40 2.86
N CYS A 91 9.91 6.54 1.83
CA CYS A 91 9.66 5.09 1.91
C CYS A 91 8.23 4.70 2.34
N ILE A 92 7.25 5.61 2.33
CA ILE A 92 5.87 5.24 2.67
C ILE A 92 5.23 4.46 1.49
N PRO A 93 4.76 3.22 1.70
CA PRO A 93 4.07 2.46 0.66
C PRO A 93 2.63 2.94 0.50
N ILE A 94 2.25 3.22 -0.74
CA ILE A 94 0.92 3.72 -1.11
C ILE A 94 0.32 2.94 -2.28
N LEU A 95 -1.01 2.92 -2.35
CA LEU A 95 -1.75 2.38 -3.49
C LEU A 95 -2.54 3.47 -4.20
N LEU A 96 -2.51 3.47 -5.52
CA LEU A 96 -3.29 4.41 -6.31
C LEU A 96 -4.59 3.76 -6.78
N LYS A 97 -5.73 4.44 -6.69
CA LYS A 97 -6.90 4.00 -7.47
C LYS A 97 -6.52 3.94 -8.96
N ASP A 98 -7.03 2.95 -9.67
CA ASP A 98 -6.53 2.65 -11.02
C ASP A 98 -6.76 3.77 -12.05
N ASN A 99 -7.65 4.73 -11.77
CA ASN A 99 -7.88 5.92 -12.60
C ASN A 99 -6.93 7.11 -12.34
N TYR A 100 -5.85 6.93 -11.56
CA TYR A 100 -4.78 7.93 -11.41
C TYR A 100 -3.62 7.68 -12.38
N ASP A 101 -3.36 8.60 -13.31
CA ASP A 101 -2.21 8.47 -14.20
C ASP A 101 -0.88 8.38 -13.43
N ALA A 102 -0.12 7.32 -13.67
CA ALA A 102 1.20 7.10 -13.08
C ALA A 102 2.16 6.50 -14.11
N VAL A 103 3.21 7.23 -14.46
CA VAL A 103 4.23 6.79 -15.42
C VAL A 103 4.88 5.51 -14.91
N GLY A 104 4.98 4.51 -15.79
CA GLY A 104 5.49 3.18 -15.49
C GLY A 104 4.42 2.15 -15.12
N MET A 105 3.15 2.55 -15.01
CA MET A 105 2.01 1.66 -14.77
C MET A 105 0.85 2.01 -15.70
N ASN A 106 0.04 1.01 -16.08
CA ASN A 106 -1.14 1.26 -16.89
C ASN A 106 -2.23 1.95 -16.06
N THR A 107 -3.02 2.80 -16.70
CA THR A 107 -4.19 3.46 -16.09
C THR A 107 -5.42 3.03 -16.85
N THR A 108 -6.14 2.05 -16.31
CA THR A 108 -7.19 1.33 -17.06
C THR A 108 -8.59 1.73 -16.62
N ALA A 109 -8.72 2.42 -15.49
CA ALA A 109 -9.99 2.65 -14.80
C ALA A 109 -10.83 1.37 -14.61
N GLY A 110 -10.16 0.21 -14.51
CA GLY A 110 -10.77 -1.12 -14.39
C GLY A 110 -11.37 -1.66 -15.70
N CYS A 111 -11.25 -0.93 -16.80
CA CYS A 111 -11.82 -1.30 -18.09
C CYS A 111 -10.83 -2.15 -18.90
N LEU A 112 -11.28 -3.31 -19.37
CA LEU A 112 -10.47 -4.25 -20.17
C LEU A 112 -9.96 -3.60 -21.47
N ASP A 113 -10.76 -2.74 -22.12
CA ASP A 113 -10.37 -2.05 -23.34
C ASP A 113 -9.23 -1.02 -23.11
N LEU A 114 -9.03 -0.61 -21.86
CA LEU A 114 -7.95 0.28 -21.46
C LEU A 114 -6.76 -0.46 -20.82
N ALA A 115 -6.73 -1.80 -20.89
CA ALA A 115 -5.69 -2.61 -20.27
C ALA A 115 -4.26 -2.23 -20.71
N GLY A 116 -4.08 -1.68 -21.91
CA GLY A 116 -2.80 -1.21 -22.45
C GLY A 116 -2.56 0.30 -22.34
N ASN A 117 -3.43 1.07 -21.67
CA ASN A 117 -3.30 2.52 -21.60
C ASN A 117 -2.13 2.95 -20.69
N GLN A 118 -1.05 3.42 -21.31
CA GLN A 118 0.17 3.86 -20.63
C GLN A 118 0.29 5.39 -20.61
N PRO A 119 0.07 6.04 -19.46
CA PRO A 119 0.20 7.49 -19.37
C PRO A 119 1.67 7.92 -19.53
N THR A 120 1.86 9.03 -20.23
CA THR A 120 3.20 9.65 -20.44
C THR A 120 3.56 10.66 -19.37
N LYS A 121 2.61 11.00 -18.48
CA LYS A 121 2.79 11.97 -17.39
C LYS A 121 2.08 11.47 -16.14
N ASP A 122 2.69 11.75 -14.99
CA ASP A 122 2.03 11.51 -13.71
C ASP A 122 0.91 12.53 -13.52
N ALA A 123 -0.22 12.09 -12.93
CA ALA A 123 -1.20 13.01 -12.38
C ALA A 123 -0.54 13.92 -11.32
N PRO A 124 -0.99 15.17 -11.13
CA PRO A 124 -0.36 16.09 -10.19
C PRO A 124 -0.20 15.54 -8.76
N ALA A 125 -1.21 14.81 -8.26
CA ALA A 125 -1.14 14.16 -6.95
C ALA A 125 -0.07 13.04 -6.92
N VAL A 126 0.01 12.22 -7.97
CA VAL A 126 1.01 11.15 -8.09
C VAL A 126 2.42 11.72 -8.10
N LYS A 127 2.64 12.80 -8.85
CA LYS A 127 3.90 13.53 -8.83
C LYS A 127 4.23 14.03 -7.42
N ALA A 128 3.27 14.65 -6.73
CA ALA A 128 3.49 15.16 -5.37
C ALA A 128 3.85 14.05 -4.37
N PHE A 129 3.24 12.87 -4.48
CA PHE A 129 3.60 11.72 -3.63
C PHE A 129 5.01 11.21 -3.92
N LYS A 130 5.37 11.07 -5.19
CA LYS A 130 6.73 10.66 -5.61
C LYS A 130 7.78 11.68 -5.15
N ASP A 131 7.52 12.97 -5.34
CA ASP A 131 8.41 14.06 -4.90
C ASP A 131 8.57 14.10 -3.37
N ALA A 132 7.53 13.69 -2.62
CA ALA A 132 7.58 13.55 -1.16
C ALA A 132 8.27 12.25 -0.67
N GLY A 133 8.72 11.38 -1.58
CA GLY A 133 9.47 10.16 -1.28
C GLY A 133 8.62 8.88 -1.12
N ALA A 134 7.33 8.92 -1.46
CA ALA A 134 6.46 7.74 -1.36
C ALA A 134 6.79 6.68 -2.41
N ILE A 135 6.57 5.42 -2.07
CA ILE A 135 6.67 4.28 -2.99
C ILE A 135 5.26 3.85 -3.36
N ILE A 136 4.91 4.01 -4.64
CA ILE A 136 3.65 3.50 -5.17
C ILE A 136 3.81 2.01 -5.42
N LEU A 137 3.10 1.19 -4.65
CA LEU A 137 3.12 -0.26 -4.75
C LEU A 137 2.36 -0.78 -5.97
N GLY A 138 1.36 -0.05 -6.44
CA GLY A 138 0.52 -0.50 -7.54
C GLY A 138 -0.81 0.24 -7.65
N LYS A 139 -1.71 -0.39 -8.40
CA LYS A 139 -3.01 0.12 -8.82
C LYS A 139 -4.13 -0.70 -8.17
N ALA A 140 -4.94 -0.05 -7.35
CA ALA A 140 -6.09 -0.64 -6.68
C ALA A 140 -7.31 -0.68 -7.62
N ASN A 141 -8.05 -1.77 -7.55
CA ASN A 141 -9.30 -2.00 -8.26
C ASN A 141 -10.37 -0.98 -7.84
N LEU A 142 -11.40 -0.87 -8.66
CA LEU A 142 -12.47 0.12 -8.55
C LEU A 142 -13.73 -0.41 -9.22
N HIS A 143 -14.83 0.31 -9.08
CA HIS A 143 -15.93 0.10 -10.01
C HIS A 143 -15.53 0.69 -11.37
N GLU A 144 -15.70 -0.07 -12.43
CA GLU A 144 -15.28 0.31 -13.78
C GLU A 144 -15.69 1.75 -14.13
N LEU A 145 -14.73 2.52 -14.65
CA LEU A 145 -14.89 3.93 -15.02
C LEU A 145 -15.42 4.83 -13.90
N ALA A 146 -15.33 4.36 -12.65
CA ALA A 146 -15.86 4.99 -11.45
C ALA A 146 -17.39 5.19 -11.43
N LEU A 147 -18.16 4.37 -12.17
CA LEU A 147 -19.58 4.62 -12.45
C LEU A 147 -20.58 4.10 -11.39
N GLU A 148 -20.20 3.13 -10.53
CA GLU A 148 -21.10 2.62 -9.48
C GLU A 148 -20.38 2.27 -8.15
N GLY A 149 -21.14 1.66 -7.23
CA GLY A 149 -20.81 1.59 -5.80
C GLY A 149 -20.45 0.21 -5.23
N ILE A 150 -20.24 -0.81 -6.05
CA ILE A 150 -19.91 -2.17 -5.56
C ILE A 150 -18.51 -2.68 -5.94
N SER A 151 -17.74 -1.89 -6.69
CA SER A 151 -16.36 -2.20 -7.10
C SER A 151 -16.17 -3.56 -7.79
N VAL A 152 -16.88 -3.69 -8.91
CA VAL A 152 -16.66 -4.70 -9.95
C VAL A 152 -16.10 -4.01 -11.20
N SER A 153 -15.14 -4.63 -11.86
CA SER A 153 -14.57 -4.14 -13.11
C SER A 153 -14.30 -5.27 -14.10
N SER A 154 -14.33 -4.99 -15.40
CA SER A 154 -14.08 -6.01 -16.43
C SER A 154 -12.64 -6.51 -16.42
N LEU A 155 -11.67 -5.66 -16.08
CA LEU A 155 -10.26 -6.03 -15.99
C LEU A 155 -9.92 -6.71 -14.65
N GLY A 156 -10.40 -6.14 -13.55
CA GLY A 156 -10.02 -6.56 -12.20
C GLY A 156 -11.01 -7.50 -11.53
N GLY A 157 -12.21 -7.70 -12.06
CA GLY A 157 -13.26 -8.49 -11.41
C GLY A 157 -13.86 -7.81 -10.15
N GLN A 158 -14.54 -8.61 -9.33
CA GLN A 158 -15.18 -8.15 -8.09
C GLN A 158 -14.18 -8.03 -6.94
N THR A 159 -14.06 -6.86 -6.32
CA THR A 159 -13.37 -6.68 -5.03
C THR A 159 -14.25 -7.16 -3.88
N ILE A 160 -13.68 -7.85 -2.90
CA ILE A 160 -14.39 -8.39 -1.73
C ILE A 160 -14.04 -7.59 -0.47
N ASN A 161 -15.01 -7.39 0.42
CA ASN A 161 -14.77 -6.73 1.70
C ASN A 161 -13.96 -7.65 2.65
N PRO A 162 -12.81 -7.21 3.20
CA PRO A 162 -11.95 -8.04 4.04
C PRO A 162 -12.54 -8.36 5.43
N TYR A 163 -13.54 -7.61 5.91
CA TYR A 163 -14.19 -7.91 7.20
C TYR A 163 -15.30 -8.96 7.07
N ASP A 164 -15.98 -9.02 5.93
CA ASP A 164 -17.04 -9.99 5.66
C ASP A 164 -17.10 -10.24 4.15
N HIS A 165 -16.66 -11.43 3.72
CA HIS A 165 -16.57 -11.79 2.30
C HIS A 165 -17.94 -11.85 1.59
N THR A 166 -19.05 -11.76 2.32
CA THR A 166 -20.41 -11.69 1.75
C THR A 166 -20.87 -10.25 1.47
N ARG A 167 -20.06 -9.24 1.80
CA ARG A 167 -20.40 -7.82 1.70
C ARG A 167 -19.64 -7.11 0.60
N THR A 168 -20.26 -6.06 0.08
CA THR A 168 -19.60 -5.10 -0.80
C THR A 168 -18.52 -4.32 -0.04
N PRO A 169 -17.37 -4.02 -0.66
CA PRO A 169 -16.40 -3.08 -0.12
C PRO A 169 -16.82 -1.63 -0.32
N GLY A 170 -18.03 -1.36 -0.84
CA GLY A 170 -18.45 -0.04 -1.30
C GLY A 170 -17.80 0.34 -2.64
N GLY A 171 -18.02 1.57 -3.09
CA GLY A 171 -17.47 2.02 -4.36
C GLY A 171 -17.71 3.51 -4.63
N SER A 172 -17.10 4.07 -5.67
CA SER A 172 -16.30 3.33 -6.66
C SER A 172 -14.85 3.01 -6.26
N SER A 173 -14.31 3.59 -5.18
CA SER A 173 -12.94 3.31 -4.70
C SER A 173 -12.83 2.09 -3.78
N GLY A 174 -13.64 1.05 -4.01
CA GLY A 174 -13.73 -0.14 -3.15
C GLY A 174 -12.43 -0.95 -3.07
N GLY A 175 -11.68 -1.10 -4.17
CA GLY A 175 -10.36 -1.75 -4.12
C GLY A 175 -9.38 -0.97 -3.25
N THR A 176 -9.39 0.36 -3.30
CA THR A 176 -8.62 1.18 -2.34
C THR A 176 -9.08 0.90 -0.91
N GLY A 177 -10.39 0.96 -0.63
CA GLY A 177 -10.90 0.71 0.72
C GLY A 177 -10.53 -0.66 1.27
N ALA A 178 -10.76 -1.71 0.48
CA ALA A 178 -10.45 -3.09 0.86
C ALA A 178 -8.95 -3.33 1.03
N SER A 179 -8.11 -2.78 0.15
CA SER A 179 -6.65 -2.94 0.26
C SER A 179 -6.07 -2.28 1.52
N ILE A 180 -6.54 -1.10 1.90
CA ILE A 180 -6.07 -0.43 3.12
C ILE A 180 -6.58 -1.12 4.38
N ALA A 181 -7.84 -1.56 4.42
CA ALA A 181 -8.37 -2.34 5.53
C ALA A 181 -7.68 -3.72 5.68
N ALA A 182 -7.16 -4.26 4.58
CA ALA A 182 -6.33 -5.47 4.61
C ALA A 182 -4.85 -5.19 4.91
N SER A 183 -4.46 -3.94 5.16
CA SER A 183 -3.08 -3.47 5.38
C SER A 183 -2.12 -3.77 4.21
N PHE A 184 -2.57 -3.60 2.97
CA PHE A 184 -1.73 -3.76 1.77
C PHE A 184 -0.81 -2.56 1.50
N ALA A 185 -1.11 -1.41 2.12
CA ALA A 185 -0.31 -0.20 2.09
C ALA A 185 -0.66 0.65 3.32
N VAL A 186 0.11 1.71 3.58
CA VAL A 186 -0.16 2.64 4.69
C VAL A 186 -1.38 3.53 4.38
N PHE A 187 -1.51 3.97 3.14
CA PHE A 187 -2.72 4.66 2.66
C PHE A 187 -2.90 4.45 1.16
N GLY A 188 -4.08 4.82 0.66
CA GLY A 188 -4.38 4.76 -0.76
C GLY A 188 -5.18 5.95 -1.25
N THR A 189 -5.15 6.18 -2.56
CA THR A 189 -5.91 7.26 -3.19
C THR A 189 -7.27 6.78 -3.68
N GLY A 190 -8.20 7.71 -3.81
CA GLY A 190 -9.50 7.44 -4.42
C GLY A 190 -10.09 8.73 -4.98
N THR A 191 -11.13 8.58 -5.79
CA THR A 191 -11.89 9.71 -6.34
C THR A 191 -13.29 9.72 -5.72
N ASP A 192 -13.85 10.91 -5.48
CA ASP A 192 -15.19 11.07 -4.93
C ASP A 192 -16.03 12.00 -5.82
N THR A 193 -16.92 11.43 -6.62
CA THR A 193 -17.87 12.18 -7.46
C THR A 193 -19.19 12.40 -6.73
N VAL A 194 -19.68 11.38 -6.02
CA VAL A 194 -20.90 11.45 -5.20
C VAL A 194 -20.61 10.94 -3.81
N ASN A 195 -20.13 9.70 -3.68
CA ASN A 195 -19.73 9.10 -2.39
C ASN A 195 -18.54 8.14 -2.54
N SER A 196 -17.79 8.26 -3.63
CA SER A 196 -16.88 7.21 -4.11
C SER A 196 -15.62 7.03 -3.26
N LEU A 197 -15.33 7.92 -2.30
CA LEU A 197 -14.35 7.70 -1.23
C LEU A 197 -15.04 7.31 0.08
N ARG A 198 -16.08 8.05 0.45
CA ARG A 198 -16.76 7.91 1.75
C ARG A 198 -17.48 6.56 1.92
N SER A 199 -18.09 6.05 0.85
CA SER A 199 -18.78 4.75 0.84
C SER A 199 -17.80 3.59 1.08
N PRO A 200 -16.70 3.45 0.31
CA PRO A 200 -15.65 2.49 0.61
C PRO A 200 -15.06 2.64 2.01
N ALA A 201 -14.78 3.86 2.44
CA ALA A 201 -14.18 4.08 3.75
C ALA A 201 -15.10 3.59 4.88
N SER A 202 -16.40 3.94 4.81
CA SER A 202 -17.39 3.46 5.77
C SER A 202 -17.57 1.94 5.75
N ALA A 203 -17.57 1.32 4.56
CA ALA A 203 -17.75 -0.13 4.43
C ALA A 203 -16.55 -0.94 4.94
N ASN A 204 -15.36 -0.34 4.96
CA ASN A 204 -14.12 -0.98 5.35
C ASN A 204 -13.53 -0.41 6.66
N SER A 205 -14.35 0.26 7.50
CA SER A 205 -13.91 0.81 8.79
C SER A 205 -12.71 1.77 8.73
N LEU A 206 -12.63 2.58 7.67
CA LEU A 206 -11.53 3.53 7.42
C LEU A 206 -11.96 4.98 7.54
N PHE A 207 -10.98 5.85 7.72
CA PHE A 207 -11.11 7.29 7.52
C PHE A 207 -10.85 7.64 6.04
N SER A 208 -11.61 8.59 5.49
CA SER A 208 -11.33 9.20 4.19
C SER A 208 -11.49 10.71 4.23
N LEU A 209 -10.63 11.41 3.50
CA LEU A 209 -10.74 12.83 3.25
C LEU A 209 -11.02 13.07 1.76
N SER A 210 -12.09 13.82 1.46
CA SER A 210 -12.33 14.37 0.13
C SER A 210 -12.15 15.89 0.19
N SER A 211 -11.23 16.44 -0.59
CA SER A 211 -11.05 17.88 -0.68
C SER A 211 -12.22 18.47 -1.45
N LEU A 212 -12.81 19.54 -0.91
CA LEU A 212 -13.75 20.36 -1.67
C LEU A 212 -12.98 21.02 -2.81
N ILE A 213 -13.56 20.99 -4.01
CA ILE A 213 -13.18 21.90 -5.08
C ILE A 213 -13.81 23.25 -4.70
N PRO A 214 -13.05 24.32 -4.49
CA PRO A 214 -13.62 25.65 -4.29
C PRO A 214 -14.40 26.14 -5.52
#